data_AF-A0AAN6XPG3-F1
#
_entry.id   AF-A0AAN6XPG3-F1
#
_cell.length_a   1.000
_cell.length_b   1.000
_cell.length_c   1.000
_cell.angle_alpha   90.00
_cell.angle_beta   90.00
_cell.angle_gamma   90.00
#
_symmetry.space_group_name_H-M   'P 1'
#
loop_
_entity.id
_entity.type
_entity.pdbx_description
1 polymer ?
#
loop_
_entity_poly.entity_id
_entity_poly.type
_entity_poly.pdbx_seq_one_letter_code
_entity_poly.pdbx_strand_id
1 'polypeptide(L)'
;MIGTGSMGGMMSLLLADHNIHTHFYDPDRSNVEKLLSQAADTNHLDKITHHDYHKSLCSALPADSPKVFLFSIPHGGAADASISDLSPFFKKGGDIIMDASNDMIPWPKSSNELIKG
;
A
#
# COMPACT_ATOMS: atom_id res chain seq x y z
N MET A 1 -2.61 0.40 -0.48
CA MET A 1 -1.49 1.18 -1.04
C MET A 1 -0.56 1.59 0.09
N ILE A 2 0.71 1.25 0.00
CA ILE A 2 1.75 1.67 0.95
C ILE A 2 2.66 2.64 0.20
N GLY A 3 2.64 3.92 0.60
CA GLY A 3 3.30 5.00 -0.13
C GLY A 3 2.39 5.61 -1.22
N THR A 4 2.19 6.92 -1.13
CA THR A 4 1.31 7.72 -1.98
C THR A 4 1.99 8.98 -2.50
N GLY A 5 3.31 8.91 -2.74
CA GLY A 5 3.99 9.85 -3.63
C GLY A 5 3.35 9.87 -5.02
N SER A 6 3.90 10.64 -5.96
CA SER A 6 3.24 10.88 -7.26
C SER A 6 2.70 9.62 -7.97
N MET A 7 3.43 8.51 -7.95
CA MET A 7 3.00 7.24 -8.58
C MET A 7 1.92 6.52 -7.77
N GLY A 8 2.14 6.28 -6.48
CA GLY A 8 1.16 5.61 -5.60
C GLY A 8 -0.15 6.38 -5.47
N GLY A 9 -0.07 7.72 -5.39
CA GLY A 9 -1.25 8.58 -5.38
C GLY A 9 -2.06 8.47 -6.67
N MET A 10 -1.40 8.60 -7.83
CA MET A 10 -2.11 8.54 -9.11
C MET A 10 -2.66 7.13 -9.43
N MET A 11 -1.95 6.08 -9.02
CA MET A 11 -2.45 4.70 -9.08
C MET A 11 -3.69 4.50 -8.20
N SER A 12 -3.72 5.09 -7.00
CA SER A 12 -4.89 5.00 -6.11
C SER A 12 -6.12 5.66 -6.74
N LEU A 13 -5.95 6.81 -7.41
CA LEU A 13 -7.01 7.48 -8.15
C LEU A 13 -7.47 6.65 -9.37
N LEU A 14 -6.53 6.05 -10.11
CA LEU A 14 -6.87 5.16 -11.22
C LEU A 14 -7.69 3.94 -10.74
N LEU A 15 -7.33 3.36 -9.60
CA LEU A 15 -8.12 2.27 -8.99
C LEU A 15 -9.53 2.75 -8.62
N ALA A 16 -9.66 3.97 -8.11
CA ALA A 16 -10.96 4.57 -7.81
C ALA A 16 -11.83 4.76 -9.07
N ASP A 17 -11.26 5.17 -10.21
CA ASP A 17 -11.96 5.24 -11.50
C ASP A 17 -12.54 3.88 -11.91
N HIS A 18 -11.85 2.79 -11.55
CA HIS A 18 -12.29 1.41 -11.77
C HIS A 18 -13.18 0.86 -10.63
N ASN A 19 -13.71 1.73 -9.77
CA ASN A 19 -14.58 1.40 -8.64
C ASN A 19 -13.92 0.48 -7.58
N ILE A 20 -12.59 0.50 -7.50
CA ILE A 20 -11.80 -0.25 -6.52
C ILE A 20 -11.48 0.67 -5.33
N HIS A 21 -11.95 0.30 -4.14
CA HIS A 21 -11.67 1.05 -2.92
C HIS A 21 -10.22 0.84 -2.50
N THR A 22 -9.46 1.93 -2.45
CA THR A 22 -8.07 1.92 -2.00
C THR A 22 -7.97 2.42 -0.56
N HIS A 23 -7.52 1.53 0.32
CA HIS A 23 -7.01 1.89 1.65
C HIS A 23 -5.52 2.18 1.55
N PHE A 24 -5.07 3.32 2.09
CA PHE A 24 -3.68 3.74 1.98
C PHE A 24 -3.05 4.23 3.28
N TYR A 25 -1.73 4.11 3.34
CA TYR A 25 -0.86 4.63 4.39
C TYR A 25 0.35 5.32 3.74
N ASP A 26 0.73 6.47 4.27
CA ASP A 26 1.95 7.20 3.91
C ASP A 26 2.47 7.95 5.14
N PRO A 27 3.75 7.79 5.53
CA PRO A 27 4.31 8.54 6.65
C PRO A 27 4.46 10.05 6.35
N ASP A 28 4.51 10.44 5.08
CA ASP A 28 4.60 11.85 4.68
C ASP A 28 3.19 12.45 4.57
N ARG A 29 2.85 13.29 5.54
CA ARG A 29 1.57 13.99 5.59
C ARG A 29 1.28 14.83 4.34
N SER A 30 2.30 15.34 3.67
CA SER A 30 2.10 16.13 2.44
C SER A 30 1.56 15.27 1.30
N ASN A 31 1.99 14.00 1.21
CA ASN A 31 1.44 13.04 0.23
C ASN A 31 -0.01 12.69 0.55
N VAL A 32 -0.32 12.49 1.84
CA VAL A 32 -1.69 12.22 2.32
C VAL A 32 -2.64 13.35 1.92
N GLU A 33 -2.29 14.59 2.29
CA GLU A 33 -3.12 15.77 2.00
C GLU A 33 -3.28 15.99 0.49
N LYS A 34 -2.22 15.78 -0.28
CA LYS A 34 -2.26 15.87 -1.75
C LYS A 34 -3.21 14.84 -2.35
N LEU A 35 -3.11 13.56 -1.97
CA LEU A 35 -4.00 12.52 -2.50
C LEU A 35 -5.45 12.78 -2.12
N LEU A 36 -5.73 13.16 -0.86
CA LEU A 36 -7.10 13.48 -0.44
C LEU A 36 -7.67 14.70 -1.17
N SER A 37 -6.86 15.73 -1.43
CA SER A 37 -7.27 16.88 -2.25
C SER A 37 -7.60 16.43 -3.67
N GLN A 38 -6.73 15.64 -4.31
CA GLN A 38 -6.96 15.14 -5.67
C GLN A 38 -8.19 14.21 -5.74
N ALA A 39 -8.40 13.39 -4.72
CA ALA A 39 -9.60 12.55 -4.60
C ALA A 39 -10.87 13.40 -4.44
N ALA A 40 -10.81 14.53 -3.73
CA ALA A 40 -11.92 15.48 -3.66
C ALA A 40 -12.20 16.13 -5.02
N ASP A 41 -11.17 16.61 -5.69
CA ASP A 41 -11.28 17.26 -7.01
C ASP A 41 -11.81 16.32 -8.10
N THR A 42 -11.56 15.02 -7.96
CA THR A 42 -11.99 13.98 -8.89
C THR A 42 -13.24 13.21 -8.42
N ASN A 43 -13.85 13.61 -7.30
CA ASN A 43 -15.03 12.98 -6.72
C ASN A 43 -14.87 11.48 -6.37
N HIS A 44 -13.71 11.13 -5.81
CA HIS A 44 -13.32 9.78 -5.40
C HIS A 44 -13.10 9.61 -3.88
N LEU A 45 -13.53 10.58 -3.06
CA LEU A 45 -13.36 10.51 -1.59
C LEU A 45 -14.04 9.29 -0.96
N ASP A 46 -15.08 8.73 -1.58
CA ASP A 46 -15.75 7.52 -1.13
C ASP A 46 -14.94 6.24 -1.41
N LYS A 47 -13.93 6.31 -2.28
CA LYS A 47 -13.06 5.20 -2.70
C LYS A 47 -11.65 5.27 -2.16
N ILE A 48 -11.30 6.34 -1.47
CA ILE A 48 -9.94 6.58 -0.96
C ILE A 48 -10.02 6.75 0.56
N THR A 49 -9.36 5.86 1.29
CA THR A 49 -9.35 5.91 2.77
C THR A 49 -7.94 5.92 3.31
N HIS A 50 -7.61 6.96 4.04
CA HIS A 50 -6.35 7.11 4.76
C HIS A 50 -6.37 6.36 6.09
N HIS A 51 -5.23 5.78 6.45
CA HIS A 51 -4.98 5.17 7.75
C HIS A 51 -3.66 5.69 8.32
N ASP A 52 -3.66 6.08 9.59
CA ASP A 52 -2.45 6.59 10.26
C ASP A 52 -1.41 5.51 10.59
N TYR A 53 -1.82 4.23 10.61
CA TYR A 53 -0.96 3.11 10.99
C TYR A 53 -1.32 1.83 10.23
N HIS A 54 -0.32 0.98 9.95
CA HIS A 54 -0.48 -0.31 9.27
C HIS A 54 -1.58 -1.20 9.88
N LYS A 55 -1.70 -1.23 11.22
CA LYS A 55 -2.76 -2.00 11.91
C LYS A 55 -4.16 -1.55 11.51
N SER A 56 -4.40 -0.24 11.38
CA SER A 56 -5.70 0.30 11.00
C SER A 56 -6.04 -0.07 9.56
N LEU A 57 -5.05 0.04 8.65
CA LEU A 57 -5.19 -0.37 7.25
C LEU A 57 -5.54 -1.86 7.15
N CYS A 58 -4.79 -2.73 7.83
CA CYS A 58 -5.03 -4.18 7.79
C CYS A 58 -6.39 -4.57 8.39
N SER A 59 -6.86 -3.85 9.41
CA SER A 59 -8.16 -4.10 10.05
C SER A 59 -9.35 -3.67 9.19
N ALA A 60 -9.16 -2.72 8.27
CA ALA A 60 -10.20 -2.26 7.36
C ALA A 60 -10.43 -3.22 6.18
N LEU A 61 -9.44 -4.06 5.85
CA LEU A 61 -9.54 -5.03 4.77
C LEU A 61 -10.30 -6.30 5.24
N PRO A 62 -11.15 -6.91 4.38
CA PRO A 62 -11.91 -8.10 4.76
C PRO A 62 -11.00 -9.22 5.25
N ALA A 63 -11.35 -9.83 6.38
CA ALA A 63 -10.54 -10.90 6.96
C ALA A 63 -10.45 -12.11 6.03
N ASP A 64 -11.54 -12.45 5.33
CA ASP A 64 -11.70 -13.73 4.62
C ASP A 64 -11.45 -13.67 3.11
N SER A 65 -10.77 -12.64 2.63
CA SER A 65 -10.34 -12.53 1.22
C SER A 65 -8.82 -12.32 1.11
N PRO A 66 -8.19 -12.82 0.03
CA PRO A 66 -6.84 -12.42 -0.36
C PRO A 66 -6.70 -10.90 -0.38
N LYS A 67 -5.68 -10.36 0.29
CA LYS A 67 -5.38 -8.93 0.28
C LYS A 67 -4.29 -8.65 -0.75
N VAL A 68 -4.41 -7.52 -1.44
CA VAL A 68 -3.37 -7.04 -2.36
C VAL A 68 -2.75 -5.79 -1.75
N PHE A 69 -1.46 -5.87 -1.42
CA PHE A 69 -0.67 -4.75 -0.95
C PHE A 69 0.22 -4.25 -2.08
N LEU A 70 -0.08 -3.05 -2.58
CA LEU A 70 0.74 -2.36 -3.57
C LEU A 70 1.69 -1.41 -2.85
N PHE A 71 2.99 -1.60 -3.07
CA PHE A 71 4.06 -0.77 -2.49
C PHE A 71 4.57 0.21 -3.55
N SER A 72 4.52 1.50 -3.22
CA SER A 72 5.05 2.60 -4.03
C SER A 72 5.85 3.54 -3.13
N ILE A 73 6.94 3.02 -2.59
CA ILE A 73 7.81 3.70 -1.64
C ILE A 73 9.24 3.73 -2.17
N PRO A 74 10.06 4.74 -1.81
CA PRO A 74 11.49 4.69 -2.10
C PRO A 74 12.11 3.45 -1.44
N HIS A 75 12.90 2.68 -2.19
CA HIS A 75 13.62 1.52 -1.64
C HIS A 75 14.64 1.93 -0.57
N GLY A 76 14.80 1.07 0.43
CA GLY A 76 15.66 1.29 1.60
C GLY A 76 14.93 0.95 2.90
N GLY A 77 15.43 1.44 4.03
CA GLY A 77 14.91 1.07 5.36
C GLY A 77 13.41 1.32 5.58
N ALA A 78 12.78 2.22 4.82
CA ALA A 78 11.34 2.47 4.88
C ALA A 78 10.51 1.29 4.33
N ALA A 79 11.00 0.63 3.28
CA ALA A 79 10.35 -0.55 2.71
C ALA A 79 10.47 -1.76 3.62
N ASP A 80 11.68 -2.02 4.12
CA ASP A 80 11.94 -3.11 5.07
C ASP A 80 11.12 -2.93 6.36
N ALA A 81 11.04 -1.70 6.89
CA ALA A 81 10.22 -1.39 8.06
C ALA A 81 8.73 -1.62 7.79
N SER A 82 8.21 -1.17 6.64
CA SER A 82 6.80 -1.36 6.29
C SER A 82 6.44 -2.84 6.12
N ILE A 83 7.33 -3.63 5.51
CA ILE A 83 7.16 -5.08 5.38
C ILE A 83 7.20 -5.75 6.76
N SER A 84 8.13 -5.38 7.62
CA SER A 84 8.22 -5.89 8.99
C SER A 84 6.96 -5.59 9.80
N ASP A 85 6.41 -4.38 9.67
CA ASP A 85 5.17 -3.97 10.35
C ASP A 85 3.93 -4.69 9.81
N LEU A 86 3.92 -5.01 8.51
CA LEU A 86 2.80 -5.69 7.86
C LEU A 86 2.86 -7.21 7.99
N SER A 87 4.04 -7.79 8.16
CA SER A 87 4.28 -9.24 8.27
C SER A 87 3.38 -9.96 9.28
N PRO A 88 3.10 -9.41 10.48
CA PRO A 88 2.18 -10.04 11.44
C PRO A 88 0.72 -10.15 10.96
N PHE A 89 0.33 -9.36 9.97
CA PHE A 89 -1.04 -9.29 9.46
C PHE A 89 -1.26 -10.15 8.21
N PHE A 90 -0.19 -10.65 7.59
CA PHE A 90 -0.29 -11.48 6.39
C PHE A 90 -0.78 -12.88 6.73
N LYS A 91 -1.78 -13.36 5.99
CA LYS A 91 -2.21 -14.75 6.05
C LYS A 91 -1.25 -15.61 5.22
N LYS A 92 -0.76 -16.69 5.83
CA LYS A 92 0.05 -17.70 5.11
C LYS A 92 -0.77 -18.25 3.94
N GLY A 93 -0.27 -18.05 2.71
CA GLY A 93 -0.77 -18.70 1.50
C GLY A 93 -1.89 -18.00 0.73
N GLY A 94 -2.13 -16.69 0.93
CA GLY A 94 -3.19 -16.00 0.19
C GLY A 94 -2.98 -14.52 -0.12
N ASP A 95 -2.18 -13.78 0.65
CA ASP A 95 -1.97 -12.36 0.41
C ASP A 95 -0.92 -12.11 -0.69
N ILE A 96 -1.16 -11.10 -1.52
CA ILE A 96 -0.30 -10.71 -2.64
C ILE A 96 0.39 -9.40 -2.28
N ILE A 97 1.71 -9.40 -2.35
CA ILE A 97 2.54 -8.21 -2.25
C ILE A 97 3.04 -7.87 -3.65
N MET A 98 2.69 -6.69 -4.14
CA MET A 98 3.17 -6.15 -5.41
C MET A 98 4.07 -4.95 -5.11
N ASP A 99 5.34 -5.10 -5.40
CA ASP A 99 6.30 -4.00 -5.37
C ASP A 99 6.33 -3.31 -6.75
N ALA A 100 6.00 -2.03 -6.77
CA ALA A 100 5.99 -1.19 -7.96
C ALA A 100 6.97 -0.02 -7.85
N SER A 101 7.97 -0.11 -6.97
CA SER A 101 9.02 0.90 -6.87
C SER A 101 10.12 0.73 -7.94
N ASN A 102 10.80 1.84 -8.26
CA ASN A 102 11.77 1.91 -9.33
C ASN A 102 13.15 1.47 -8.81
N ASP A 103 13.57 0.26 -9.18
CA ASP A 103 14.78 -0.40 -8.69
C ASP A 103 15.93 -0.42 -9.70
N MET A 104 17.16 -0.20 -9.21
CA MET A 104 18.42 -0.54 -9.91
C MET A 104 19.08 -1.81 -9.33
N ILE A 105 18.45 -2.44 -8.33
CA ILE A 105 18.97 -3.63 -7.63
C ILE A 105 17.85 -4.68 -7.58
N PRO A 106 18.10 -5.96 -7.90
CA PRO A 106 17.10 -6.99 -7.76
C PRO A 106 16.62 -7.13 -6.31
N TRP A 107 15.29 -7.17 -6.12
CA TRP A 107 14.57 -7.56 -4.90
C TRP A 107 15.27 -8.68 -4.10
N PRO A 108 15.32 -8.61 -2.75
CA PRO A 108 16.38 -9.25 -1.99
C PRO A 108 16.27 -10.78 -1.91
N LYS A 109 17.43 -11.42 -1.71
CA LYS A 109 17.62 -12.84 -1.43
C LYS A 109 16.81 -13.37 -0.21
N SER A 110 16.17 -12.51 0.58
CA SER A 110 15.39 -12.84 1.78
C SER A 110 13.87 -12.96 1.56
N SER A 111 13.31 -12.43 0.46
CA SER A 111 11.86 -12.44 0.23
C SER A 111 11.32 -13.84 -0.06
N ASN A 112 12.16 -14.72 -0.60
CA ASN A 112 11.84 -16.14 -0.81
C ASN A 112 11.76 -16.94 0.49
N GLU A 113 12.27 -16.43 1.62
CA GLU A 113 12.15 -17.11 2.93
C GLU A 113 10.84 -16.73 3.65
N LEU A 114 10.33 -15.51 3.44
CA LEU A 114 9.06 -15.06 4.04
C LEU A 114 7.83 -15.76 3.43
N ILE A 115 7.92 -16.24 2.18
CA ILE A 115 6.83 -16.93 1.47
C ILE A 115 6.89 -18.46 1.68
N LYS A 116 8.01 -19.00 2.18
CA LYS A 116 8.23 -20.44 2.40
C LYS A 116 7.97 -20.92 3.84
N GLY A 117 7.24 -20.14 4.63
CA GLY A 117 6.81 -20.52 5.98
C GLY A 117 5.68 -21.54 6.02
#